data_AF-A0A087TZJ2-F1
#
_entry.id   AF-A0A087TZJ2-F1
#
_cell.length_a   1.000
_cell.length_b   1.000
_cell.length_c   1.000
_cell.angle_alpha   90.00
_cell.angle_beta   90.00
_cell.angle_gamma   90.00
#
_symmetry.space_group_name_H-M   'P 1'
#
loop_
_entity.id
_entity.type
_entity.pdbx_description
1 polymer ?
#
loop_
_entity_poly.entity_id
_entity_poly.type
_entity_poly.pdbx_seq_one_letter_code
_entity_poly.pdbx_strand_id
1 'polypeptide(L)'
;MVHCNAQTKPHHVLQKLMSVCTIIGAQSGRVLRPKEHEHIVLYLRDLSLPKPDRWGTSQLLAWLQQVLTYRGYYDENAEWVHVEGIQIVGSVSSISLAGRHTLNIRFTSIMRICAVDYPSQEQLRIIYSQIMGPVLKKSLNEHVVWSNYLKIQHLVGSMVQLLEAMRVEFSSDMYGNCHFTPVDLTRWALSLFRYDLVHEAFSTERSPDGLLRAWTYEACRIFSDRLMNYESKEKFNHIISSILRKEWGAPDISSLNDIYYVAGSSISSDMNRVFGKRLEKFSAEDWMSLVQKNIKAFSNALYFSNLFMIFFK
;
A
#
# COMPACT_ATOMS: atom_id res chain seq x y z
N MET A 1 -7.16 9.25 14.87
CA MET A 1 -7.10 9.30 13.39
C MET A 1 -8.49 9.02 12.83
N VAL A 2 -8.89 9.77 11.80
CA VAL A 2 -10.12 9.56 11.02
C VAL A 2 -9.73 9.45 9.55
N HIS A 3 -10.20 8.41 8.87
CA HIS A 3 -10.04 8.25 7.43
C HIS A 3 -11.25 8.87 6.72
N CYS A 4 -11.05 9.99 6.03
CA CYS A 4 -12.13 10.63 5.30
C CYS A 4 -12.44 9.86 4.01
N ASN A 5 -13.71 9.87 3.65
CA ASN A 5 -14.27 9.35 2.41
C ASN A 5 -15.37 10.32 1.93
N ALA A 6 -15.99 10.01 0.79
CA ALA A 6 -17.04 10.85 0.20
C ALA A 6 -18.25 11.08 1.12
N GLN A 7 -18.50 10.19 2.09
CA GLN A 7 -19.62 10.25 3.02
C GLN A 7 -19.24 10.83 4.39
N THR A 8 -17.98 11.24 4.57
CA THR A 8 -17.52 11.74 5.87
C THR A 8 -18.13 13.10 6.19
N LYS A 9 -18.90 13.15 7.28
CA LYS A 9 -19.61 14.32 7.79
C LYS A 9 -19.08 14.73 9.17
N PRO A 10 -19.39 15.95 9.65
CA PRO A 10 -18.98 16.42 10.98
C PRO A 10 -19.32 15.46 12.13
N HIS A 11 -20.49 14.85 12.11
CA HIS A 11 -20.92 13.94 13.17
C HIS A 11 -20.00 12.71 13.32
N HIS A 12 -19.40 12.19 12.24
CA HIS A 12 -18.44 11.08 12.32
C HIS A 12 -17.17 11.49 13.07
N VAL A 13 -16.71 12.72 12.84
CA VAL A 13 -15.54 13.27 13.54
C VAL A 13 -15.86 13.51 15.01
N LEU A 14 -17.04 14.09 15.29
CA LEU A 14 -17.52 14.31 16.66
C LEU A 14 -17.67 12.99 17.44
N GLN A 15 -18.27 11.96 16.85
CA GLN A 15 -18.36 10.63 17.47
C GLN A 15 -16.97 10.09 17.85
N LYS A 16 -15.97 10.28 16.98
CA LYS A 16 -14.60 9.87 17.29
C LYS A 16 -13.99 10.71 18.41
N LEU A 17 -14.21 12.02 18.41
CA LEU A 17 -13.75 12.91 19.48
C LEU A 17 -14.41 12.55 20.81
N MET A 18 -15.71 12.31 20.86
CA MET A 18 -16.45 11.94 22.08
C MET A 18 -15.98 10.61 22.71
N SER A 19 -15.38 9.70 21.92
CA SER A 19 -14.77 8.49 22.48
C SER A 19 -13.55 8.81 23.36
N VAL A 20 -12.77 9.84 23.02
CA VAL A 20 -11.50 10.22 23.67
C VAL A 20 -11.64 11.46 24.57
N CYS A 21 -12.63 12.29 24.33
CA CYS A 21 -12.89 13.55 25.02
C CYS A 21 -14.13 13.47 25.92
N THR A 22 -14.21 14.39 26.87
CA THR A 22 -15.37 14.63 27.71
C THR A 22 -15.85 16.07 27.55
N ILE A 23 -17.15 16.25 27.66
CA ILE A 23 -17.74 17.58 27.79
C ILE A 23 -17.83 17.89 29.28
N ILE A 24 -17.24 19.01 29.68
CA ILE A 24 -17.23 19.50 31.06
C ILE A 24 -18.00 20.83 31.07
N GLY A 25 -18.85 21.05 32.07
CA GLY A 25 -19.48 22.35 32.29
C GLY A 25 -18.48 23.32 32.91
N ALA A 26 -18.22 24.45 32.26
CA ALA A 26 -17.42 25.55 32.79
C ALA A 26 -18.27 26.82 32.91
N GLN A 27 -17.75 27.84 33.61
CA GLN A 27 -18.44 29.13 33.77
C GLN A 27 -18.70 29.84 32.43
N SER A 28 -17.87 29.57 31.40
CA SER A 28 -18.01 30.08 30.03
C SER A 28 -18.92 29.24 29.13
N GLY A 29 -19.47 28.13 29.63
CA GLY A 29 -20.29 27.19 28.86
C GLY A 29 -19.71 25.77 28.84
N ARG A 30 -20.26 24.92 27.96
CA ARG A 30 -19.81 23.54 27.81
C ARG A 30 -18.49 23.49 27.03
N VAL A 31 -17.52 22.73 27.53
CA VAL A 31 -16.18 22.61 26.94
C VAL A 31 -15.85 21.14 26.67
N LEU A 32 -15.55 20.83 25.41
CA LEU A 32 -14.99 19.55 24.99
C LEU A 32 -13.47 19.55 25.21
N ARG A 33 -13.00 18.67 26.10
CA ARG A 33 -11.57 18.51 26.45
C ARG A 33 -11.17 17.03 26.47
N PRO A 34 -9.93 16.65 26.16
CA PRO A 34 -9.51 15.25 26.22
C PRO A 34 -9.53 14.70 27.66
N LYS A 35 -9.82 13.41 27.81
CA LYS A 35 -9.97 12.74 29.14
C LYS A 35 -8.64 12.55 29.87
N GLU A 36 -7.64 12.05 29.16
CA GLU A 36 -6.39 11.52 29.75
C GLU A 36 -5.19 12.45 29.55
N HIS A 37 -5.25 13.35 28.56
CA HIS A 37 -4.12 14.18 28.14
C HIS A 37 -4.54 15.65 28.02
N GLU A 38 -3.61 16.57 28.27
CA GLU A 38 -3.88 18.01 28.11
C GLU A 38 -4.12 18.40 26.65
N HIS A 39 -3.39 17.74 25.73
CA HIS A 39 -3.47 17.98 24.30
C HIS A 39 -3.55 16.67 23.51
N ILE A 40 -4.41 16.64 22.50
CA ILE A 40 -4.50 15.55 21.52
C ILE A 40 -4.40 16.08 20.10
N VAL A 41 -3.98 15.21 19.18
CA VAL A 41 -3.95 15.51 17.74
C VAL A 41 -5.07 14.76 17.02
N LEU A 42 -5.99 15.50 16.43
CA LEU A 42 -6.96 14.98 15.48
C LEU A 42 -6.35 14.96 14.08
N TYR A 43 -5.86 13.79 13.68
CA TYR A 43 -5.40 13.55 12.30
C TYR A 43 -6.55 13.12 11.38
N LEU A 44 -6.81 13.92 10.34
CA LEU A 44 -7.81 13.71 9.29
C LEU A 44 -7.11 13.34 7.98
N ARG A 45 -7.27 12.09 7.54
CA ARG A 45 -6.65 11.61 6.30
C ARG A 45 -7.56 11.92 5.10
N ASP A 46 -7.00 12.51 4.05
CA ASP A 46 -7.64 12.76 2.75
C ASP A 46 -8.84 13.74 2.80
N LEU A 47 -8.57 14.98 3.21
CA LEU A 47 -9.58 16.06 3.34
C LEU A 47 -10.24 16.50 2.02
N SER A 48 -9.72 16.08 0.86
CA SER A 48 -10.29 16.40 -0.46
C SER A 48 -11.37 15.43 -0.94
N LEU A 49 -11.59 14.31 -0.23
CA LEU A 49 -12.61 13.31 -0.59
C LEU A 49 -14.06 13.63 -0.19
N PRO A 50 -14.36 14.29 0.96
CA PRO A 50 -15.72 14.57 1.37
C PRO A 50 -16.52 15.29 0.29
N LYS A 51 -17.65 14.70 -0.10
CA LYS A 51 -18.45 15.16 -1.25
C LYS A 51 -19.04 16.56 -0.96
N PRO A 52 -18.86 17.54 -1.86
CA PRO A 52 -19.49 18.84 -1.74
C PRO A 52 -20.99 18.75 -2.07
N ASP A 53 -21.74 19.72 -1.57
CA ASP A 53 -23.13 19.95 -1.96
C ASP A 53 -23.23 20.49 -3.41
N ARG A 54 -24.47 20.77 -3.85
CA ARG A 54 -24.76 21.31 -5.19
C ARG A 54 -24.13 22.69 -5.45
N TRP A 55 -23.62 23.35 -4.42
CA TRP A 55 -22.97 24.65 -4.50
C TRP A 55 -21.44 24.57 -4.30
N GLY A 56 -20.88 23.36 -4.27
CA GLY A 56 -19.44 23.15 -4.13
C GLY A 56 -18.93 23.24 -2.70
N THR A 57 -19.81 23.29 -1.69
CA THR A 57 -19.40 23.41 -0.28
C THR A 57 -19.39 22.05 0.41
N SER A 58 -18.26 21.68 1.00
CA SER A 58 -18.17 20.50 1.87
C SER A 58 -18.58 20.86 3.29
N GLN A 59 -19.60 20.17 3.81
CA GLN A 59 -20.08 20.35 5.19
C GLN A 59 -18.96 20.10 6.22
N LEU A 60 -18.09 19.12 5.96
CA LEU A 60 -16.96 18.83 6.83
C LEU A 60 -15.97 20.00 6.89
N LEU A 61 -15.59 20.55 5.73
CA LEU A 61 -14.65 21.67 5.67
C LEU A 61 -15.24 22.94 6.29
N ALA A 62 -16.54 23.20 6.08
CA ALA A 62 -17.23 24.33 6.71
C ALA A 62 -17.25 24.19 8.25
N TRP A 63 -17.53 23.00 8.75
CA TRP A 63 -17.48 22.72 10.19
C TRP A 63 -16.07 22.85 10.77
N LEU A 64 -15.04 22.32 10.08
CA LEU A 64 -13.65 22.49 10.51
C LEU A 64 -13.23 23.96 10.51
N GLN A 65 -13.67 24.74 9.52
CA GLN A 65 -13.44 26.18 9.47
C GLN A 65 -14.07 26.87 10.69
N GLN A 66 -15.31 26.49 11.07
CA GLN A 66 -15.97 27.00 12.27
C GLN A 66 -15.16 26.67 13.55
N VAL A 67 -14.76 25.41 13.73
CA VAL A 67 -14.01 24.96 14.91
C VAL A 67 -12.65 25.67 15.01
N LEU A 68 -11.93 25.84 13.89
CA LEU A 68 -10.63 26.50 13.87
C LEU A 68 -10.73 28.01 14.14
N THR A 69 -11.76 28.67 13.60
CA THR A 69 -11.92 30.14 13.70
C THR A 69 -12.47 30.53 15.07
N TYR A 70 -13.51 29.84 15.54
CA TYR A 70 -14.27 30.23 16.73
C TYR A 70 -13.97 29.37 17.97
N ARG A 71 -13.10 28.36 17.85
CA ARG A 71 -12.74 27.45 18.94
C ARG A 71 -13.95 26.74 19.57
N GLY A 72 -14.93 26.39 18.73
CA GLY A 72 -16.16 25.73 19.19
C GLY A 72 -17.10 25.37 18.04
N TYR A 73 -18.16 24.65 18.37
CA TYR A 73 -19.23 24.28 17.45
C TYR A 73 -20.60 24.29 18.14
N TYR A 74 -21.68 24.28 17.36
CA TYR A 74 -23.03 24.11 17.88
C TYR A 74 -23.42 22.62 17.91
N ASP A 75 -23.91 22.18 19.07
CA ASP A 75 -24.53 20.88 19.29
C ASP A 75 -25.90 20.77 18.56
N GLU A 76 -26.46 19.56 18.46
CA GLU A 76 -27.80 19.25 17.96
C GLU A 76 -28.88 20.05 18.71
N ASN A 77 -28.64 20.37 19.98
CA ASN A 77 -29.51 21.23 20.80
C ASN A 77 -29.31 22.73 20.56
N ALA A 78 -28.57 23.13 19.53
CA ALA A 78 -28.19 24.52 19.24
C ALA A 78 -27.41 25.23 20.37
N GLU A 79 -26.80 24.46 21.26
CA GLU A 79 -25.96 24.98 22.34
C GLU A 79 -24.49 25.04 21.92
N TRP A 80 -23.79 26.11 22.27
CA TRP A 80 -22.38 26.28 21.96
C TRP A 80 -21.49 25.38 22.83
N VAL A 81 -20.58 24.66 22.20
CA VAL A 81 -19.57 23.82 22.85
C VAL A 81 -18.19 24.29 22.43
N HIS A 82 -17.39 24.75 23.39
CA HIS A 82 -16.00 25.13 23.17
C HIS A 82 -15.13 23.89 22.97
N VAL A 83 -14.08 24.01 22.17
CA VAL A 83 -13.12 22.93 21.91
C VAL A 83 -11.74 23.36 22.40
N GLU A 84 -11.21 22.65 23.38
CA GLU A 84 -9.91 22.94 24.00
C GLU A 84 -9.00 21.71 24.01
N GLY A 85 -7.69 21.94 23.87
CA GLY A 85 -6.70 20.86 23.90
C GLY A 85 -6.73 19.95 22.67
N ILE A 86 -7.25 20.40 21.53
CA ILE A 86 -7.29 19.61 20.28
C ILE A 86 -6.57 20.36 19.15
N GLN A 87 -5.51 19.74 18.62
CA GLN A 87 -4.84 20.19 17.40
C GLN A 87 -5.33 19.40 16.20
N ILE A 88 -5.76 20.10 15.14
CA ILE A 88 -6.24 19.46 13.91
C ILE A 88 -5.10 19.41 12.90
N VAL A 89 -4.83 18.22 12.38
CA VAL A 89 -3.84 17.98 11.31
C VAL A 89 -4.53 17.23 10.18
N GLY A 90 -4.36 17.68 8.94
CA GLY A 90 -4.98 17.07 7.78
C GLY A 90 -3.96 16.65 6.73
N SER A 91 -4.21 15.55 6.03
CA SER A 91 -3.52 15.26 4.77
C SER A 91 -4.43 15.49 3.57
N VAL A 92 -3.83 15.92 2.47
CA VAL A 92 -4.50 16.11 1.18
C VAL A 92 -3.64 15.44 0.13
N SER A 93 -4.24 14.52 -0.62
CA SER A 93 -3.61 13.92 -1.80
C SER A 93 -3.87 14.76 -3.05
N SER A 94 -2.97 14.70 -4.05
CA SER A 94 -3.06 15.48 -5.30
C SER A 94 -4.49 15.54 -5.86
N ILE A 95 -4.96 16.75 -6.17
CA ILE A 95 -6.31 17.06 -6.65
C ILE A 95 -6.52 16.55 -8.09
N SER A 96 -5.45 16.14 -8.79
CA SER A 96 -5.51 15.61 -10.15
C SER A 96 -6.24 14.26 -10.29
N LEU A 97 -6.54 13.56 -9.19
CA LEU A 97 -7.26 12.28 -9.26
C LEU A 97 -8.77 12.48 -9.19
N ALA A 98 -9.50 11.68 -9.98
CA ALA A 98 -10.95 11.67 -10.03
C ALA A 98 -11.57 11.50 -8.63
N GLY A 99 -12.66 12.25 -8.37
CA GLY A 99 -13.39 12.20 -7.10
C GLY A 99 -12.75 13.01 -5.96
N ARG A 100 -11.73 13.83 -6.24
CA ARG A 100 -11.16 14.79 -5.28
C ARG A 100 -11.62 16.20 -5.58
N HIS A 101 -11.89 16.95 -4.53
CA HIS A 101 -12.42 18.30 -4.59
C HIS A 101 -11.40 19.32 -4.09
N THR A 102 -11.44 20.52 -4.66
CA THR A 102 -10.62 21.65 -4.21
C THR A 102 -11.05 22.10 -2.82
N LEU A 103 -10.08 22.44 -1.99
CA LEU A 103 -10.36 22.98 -0.66
C LEU A 103 -10.74 24.46 -0.77
N ASN A 104 -11.66 24.91 0.09
CA ASN A 104 -12.06 26.31 0.15
C ASN A 104 -10.89 27.21 0.58
N ILE A 105 -10.67 28.32 -0.12
CA ILE A 105 -9.63 29.32 0.17
C ILE A 105 -9.73 29.84 1.62
N ARG A 106 -10.96 30.01 2.15
CA ARG A 106 -11.15 30.45 3.55
C ARG A 106 -10.66 29.44 4.58
N PHE A 107 -10.71 28.15 4.24
CA PHE A 107 -10.21 27.09 5.10
C PHE A 107 -8.68 27.01 4.99
N THR A 108 -8.14 27.06 3.77
CA THR A 108 -6.69 27.00 3.56
C THR A 108 -5.95 28.22 4.12
N SER A 109 -6.58 29.40 4.17
CA SER A 109 -5.98 30.61 4.74
C SER A 109 -5.78 30.55 6.25
N ILE A 110 -6.55 29.73 6.97
CA ILE A 110 -6.43 29.54 8.43
C ILE A 110 -5.34 28.51 8.76
N MET A 111 -5.07 27.60 7.82
CA MET A 111 -4.15 26.48 8.01
C MET A 111 -2.72 26.82 7.59
N ARG A 112 -1.76 26.13 8.22
CA ARG A 112 -0.38 26.04 7.73
C ARG A 112 -0.27 24.83 6.81
N ILE A 113 0.20 25.05 5.58
CA ILE A 113 0.28 24.03 4.54
C ILE A 113 1.75 23.81 4.18
N CYS A 114 2.17 22.55 4.13
CA CYS A 114 3.44 22.14 3.55
C CYS A 114 3.19 21.08 2.47
N ALA A 115 3.98 21.13 1.40
CA ALA A 115 3.98 20.14 0.34
C ALA A 115 5.23 19.28 0.46
N VAL A 116 5.08 17.98 0.27
CA VAL A 116 6.18 17.01 0.28
C VAL A 116 6.09 16.19 -0.98
N ASP A 117 7.14 16.24 -1.79
CA ASP A 117 7.23 15.50 -3.04
C ASP A 117 7.70 14.06 -2.83
N TYR A 118 7.57 13.25 -3.86
CA TYR A 118 8.13 11.91 -3.85
C TYR A 118 9.66 11.97 -3.75
N PRO A 119 10.30 11.04 -3.00
CA PRO A 119 11.75 10.95 -2.95
C PRO A 119 12.35 10.72 -4.33
N SER A 120 13.55 11.26 -4.56
CA SER A 120 14.28 11.07 -5.82
C SER A 120 14.66 9.59 -6.01
N GLN A 121 14.96 9.20 -7.25
CA GLN A 121 15.39 7.82 -7.55
C GLN A 121 16.61 7.40 -6.73
N GLU A 122 17.56 8.31 -6.50
CA GLU A 122 18.75 8.08 -5.67
C GLU A 122 18.37 7.85 -4.20
N GLN A 123 17.48 8.68 -3.65
CA GLN A 123 16.97 8.51 -2.28
C GLN A 123 16.22 7.18 -2.14
N LEU A 124 15.38 6.80 -3.11
CA LEU A 124 14.69 5.51 -3.11
C LEU A 124 15.69 4.34 -3.14
N ARG A 125 16.75 4.44 -3.95
CA ARG A 125 17.81 3.42 -3.98
C ARG A 125 18.47 3.25 -2.61
N ILE A 126 18.80 4.36 -1.93
CA ILE A 126 19.40 4.32 -0.59
C ILE A 126 18.43 3.67 0.41
N ILE A 127 17.18 4.15 0.47
CA ILE A 127 16.17 3.67 1.41
C ILE A 127 15.97 2.16 1.27
N TYR A 128 15.71 1.68 0.05
CA TYR A 128 15.42 0.26 -0.17
C TYR A 128 16.65 -0.64 -0.05
N SER A 129 17.85 -0.12 -0.33
CA SER A 129 19.10 -0.86 -0.05
C SER A 129 19.28 -1.09 1.45
N GLN A 130 18.93 -0.11 2.30
CA GLN A 130 18.99 -0.27 3.75
C GLN A 130 17.89 -1.19 4.29
N ILE A 131 16.72 -1.24 3.65
CA ILE A 131 15.63 -2.16 4.02
C ILE A 131 15.99 -3.61 3.65
N MET A 132 16.49 -3.84 2.44
CA MET A 132 16.75 -5.20 1.93
C MET A 132 18.10 -5.76 2.36
N GLY A 133 19.11 -4.90 2.54
CA GLY A 133 20.50 -5.29 2.84
C GLY A 133 20.64 -6.24 4.04
N PRO A 134 20.11 -5.90 5.23
CA PRO A 134 20.23 -6.75 6.42
C PRO A 134 19.58 -8.14 6.25
N VAL A 135 18.44 -8.21 5.57
CA VAL A 135 17.70 -9.47 5.41
C VAL A 135 18.37 -10.39 4.40
N LEU A 136 18.82 -9.82 3.27
CA LEU A 136 19.57 -10.57 2.26
C LEU A 136 20.92 -11.01 2.81
N LYS A 137 21.63 -10.16 3.56
CA LYS A 137 22.91 -10.53 4.20
C LYS A 137 22.72 -11.66 5.22
N LYS A 138 21.64 -11.65 6.00
CA LYS A 138 21.35 -12.72 6.97
C LYS A 138 21.07 -14.06 6.29
N SER A 139 20.39 -14.04 5.15
CA SER A 139 19.91 -15.25 4.48
C SER A 139 20.90 -15.79 3.43
N LEU A 140 21.72 -14.92 2.84
CA LEU A 140 22.56 -15.20 1.66
C LEU A 140 24.03 -14.79 1.87
N ASN A 141 24.52 -14.78 3.11
CA ASN A 141 25.90 -14.44 3.45
C ASN A 141 26.94 -15.27 2.67
N GLU A 142 26.64 -16.53 2.40
CA GLU A 142 27.53 -17.49 1.72
C GLU A 142 27.40 -17.47 0.19
N HIS A 143 26.43 -16.74 -0.37
CA HIS A 143 26.21 -16.72 -1.81
C HIS A 143 27.24 -15.84 -2.54
N VAL A 144 27.84 -16.34 -3.61
CA VAL A 144 28.93 -15.67 -4.35
C VAL A 144 28.54 -14.27 -4.85
N VAL A 145 27.30 -14.11 -5.32
CA VAL A 145 26.80 -12.83 -5.89
C VAL A 145 26.12 -11.93 -4.84
N TRP A 146 25.32 -12.49 -3.94
CA TRP A 146 24.40 -11.73 -3.07
C TRP A 146 25.01 -11.36 -1.73
N SER A 147 26.16 -11.96 -1.38
CA SER A 147 27.00 -11.50 -0.26
C SER A 147 27.54 -10.08 -0.48
N ASN A 148 27.68 -9.65 -1.74
CA ASN A 148 28.16 -8.31 -2.07
C ASN A 148 27.04 -7.27 -1.98
N TYR A 149 27.20 -6.30 -1.08
CA TYR A 149 26.26 -5.21 -0.89
C TYR A 149 26.04 -4.36 -2.16
N LEU A 150 27.04 -4.19 -3.01
CA LEU A 150 26.91 -3.46 -4.28
C LEU A 150 25.91 -4.14 -5.23
N LYS A 151 25.84 -5.47 -5.23
CA LYS A 151 24.85 -6.21 -6.02
C LYS A 151 23.43 -6.05 -5.48
N ILE A 152 23.27 -5.90 -4.17
CA ILE A 152 21.98 -5.56 -3.55
C ILE A 152 21.54 -4.16 -3.96
N GLN A 153 22.46 -3.17 -3.92
CA GLN A 153 22.15 -1.81 -4.40
C GLN A 153 21.77 -1.80 -5.88
N HIS A 154 22.44 -2.62 -6.69
CA HIS A 154 22.12 -2.79 -8.10
C HIS A 154 20.70 -3.36 -8.31
N LEU A 155 20.32 -4.39 -7.54
CA LEU A 155 18.97 -4.98 -7.58
C LEU A 155 17.88 -3.96 -7.23
N VAL A 156 18.13 -3.16 -6.19
CA VAL A 156 17.23 -2.06 -5.82
C VAL A 156 17.19 -1.00 -6.93
N GLY A 157 18.32 -0.73 -7.59
CA GLY A 157 18.40 0.10 -8.79
C GLY A 157 17.43 -0.37 -9.88
N SER A 158 17.45 -1.66 -10.20
CA SER A 158 16.53 -2.31 -11.14
C SER A 158 15.06 -2.12 -10.74
N MET A 159 14.75 -2.26 -9.44
CA MET A 159 13.38 -2.09 -8.93
C MET A 159 12.89 -0.66 -9.12
N VAL A 160 13.72 0.33 -8.78
CA VAL A 160 13.38 1.76 -8.93
C VAL A 160 13.22 2.12 -10.41
N GLN A 161 14.09 1.59 -11.28
CA GLN A 161 13.97 1.79 -12.72
C GLN A 161 12.67 1.20 -13.28
N LEU A 162 12.28 0.00 -12.85
CA LEU A 162 11.02 -0.61 -13.26
C LEU A 162 9.83 0.25 -12.81
N LEU A 163 9.81 0.72 -11.55
CA LEU A 163 8.74 1.59 -11.07
C LEU A 163 8.60 2.85 -11.94
N GLU A 164 9.73 3.47 -12.29
CA GLU A 164 9.71 4.68 -13.10
C GLU A 164 9.23 4.42 -14.53
N ALA A 165 9.72 3.37 -15.17
CA ALA A 165 9.24 2.95 -16.49
C ALA A 165 7.72 2.68 -16.48
N MET A 166 7.22 2.04 -15.43
CA MET A 166 5.79 1.79 -15.24
C MET A 166 4.98 3.07 -15.08
N ARG A 167 5.51 4.08 -14.39
CA ARG A 167 4.82 5.37 -14.21
C ARG A 167 4.73 6.16 -15.50
N VAL A 168 5.78 6.13 -16.31
CA VAL A 168 5.84 6.85 -17.59
C VAL A 168 4.92 6.18 -18.61
N GLU A 169 5.00 4.86 -18.75
CA GLU A 169 4.26 4.12 -19.79
C GLU A 169 2.77 3.97 -19.47
N PHE A 170 2.42 3.75 -18.19
CA PHE A 170 1.05 3.45 -17.76
C PHE A 170 0.43 4.59 -16.95
N SER A 171 0.60 5.83 -17.42
CA SER A 171 0.02 7.01 -16.78
C SER A 171 -1.51 6.91 -16.64
N SER A 172 -2.03 7.54 -15.58
CA SER A 172 -3.43 7.45 -15.13
C SER A 172 -4.45 7.82 -16.21
N ASP A 173 -4.06 8.65 -17.17
CA ASP A 173 -4.96 9.18 -18.21
C ASP A 173 -5.41 8.09 -19.19
N MET A 174 -4.57 7.08 -19.44
CA MET A 174 -4.87 5.97 -20.36
C MET A 174 -5.42 4.73 -19.63
N TYR A 175 -5.06 4.53 -18.36
CA TYR A 175 -5.31 3.27 -17.65
C TYR A 175 -6.17 3.38 -16.39
N GLY A 176 -6.66 4.58 -16.03
CA GLY A 176 -7.74 4.91 -15.07
C GLY A 176 -7.56 4.48 -13.61
N ASN A 177 -7.13 3.23 -13.38
CA ASN A 177 -6.98 2.57 -12.10
C ASN A 177 -5.51 2.21 -11.79
N CYS A 178 -4.61 2.27 -12.76
CA CYS A 178 -3.19 1.94 -12.57
C CYS A 178 -2.43 3.12 -11.99
N HIS A 179 -2.31 3.17 -10.66
CA HIS A 179 -1.49 4.15 -9.96
C HIS A 179 -0.31 3.45 -9.29
N PHE A 180 0.91 3.79 -9.73
CA PHE A 180 2.14 3.20 -9.20
C PHE A 180 2.88 4.18 -8.28
N THR A 181 3.03 3.78 -7.02
CA THR A 181 3.60 4.62 -5.96
C THR A 181 4.78 3.91 -5.28
N PRO A 182 5.62 4.60 -4.48
CA PRO A 182 6.70 3.93 -3.77
C PRO A 182 6.19 2.89 -2.77
N VAL A 183 4.91 2.91 -2.40
CA VAL A 183 4.27 1.84 -1.62
C VAL A 183 4.36 0.49 -2.34
N ASP A 184 4.35 0.49 -3.67
CA ASP A 184 4.51 -0.74 -4.47
C ASP A 184 5.95 -1.28 -4.36
N LEU A 185 6.96 -0.40 -4.28
CA LEU A 185 8.34 -0.82 -3.99
C LEU A 185 8.48 -1.37 -2.57
N THR A 186 7.83 -0.74 -1.57
CA THR A 186 7.80 -1.29 -0.21
C THR A 186 7.15 -2.66 -0.19
N ARG A 187 6.00 -2.82 -0.86
CA ARG A 187 5.32 -4.12 -0.95
C ARG A 187 6.23 -5.15 -1.61
N TRP A 188 6.89 -4.80 -2.70
CA TRP A 188 7.80 -5.70 -3.40
C TRP A 188 8.98 -6.13 -2.52
N ALA A 189 9.67 -5.17 -1.90
CA ALA A 189 10.80 -5.45 -1.01
C ALA A 189 10.41 -6.34 0.18
N LEU A 190 9.27 -6.06 0.82
CA LEU A 190 8.81 -6.84 1.97
C LEU A 190 8.23 -8.21 1.56
N SER A 191 7.57 -8.31 0.42
CA SER A 191 7.05 -9.58 -0.11
C SER A 191 8.16 -10.60 -0.35
N LEU A 192 9.35 -10.15 -0.77
CA LEU A 192 10.49 -11.04 -0.98
C LEU A 192 10.88 -11.81 0.28
N PHE A 193 10.62 -11.26 1.46
CA PHE A 193 10.92 -11.92 2.74
C PHE A 193 9.99 -13.11 3.05
N ARG A 194 8.93 -13.29 2.26
CA ARG A 194 8.05 -14.47 2.35
C ARG A 194 8.58 -15.66 1.59
N TYR A 195 9.45 -15.44 0.61
CA TYR A 195 10.05 -16.51 -0.20
C TYR A 195 11.13 -17.21 0.61
N ASP A 196 11.33 -18.50 0.34
CA ASP A 196 12.53 -19.20 0.82
C ASP A 196 13.74 -18.77 -0.03
N LEU A 197 14.33 -17.64 0.37
CA LEU A 197 15.44 -17.02 -0.33
C LEU A 197 16.68 -17.93 -0.36
N VAL A 198 16.87 -18.77 0.65
CA VAL A 198 18.01 -19.69 0.72
C VAL A 198 17.85 -20.75 -0.36
N HIS A 199 16.71 -21.45 -0.38
CA HIS A 199 16.46 -22.48 -1.37
C HIS A 199 16.49 -21.93 -2.81
N GLU A 200 15.90 -20.76 -3.05
CA GLU A 200 15.92 -20.18 -4.39
C GLU A 200 17.31 -19.68 -4.80
N ALA A 201 18.03 -18.95 -3.95
CA ALA A 201 19.34 -18.41 -4.33
C ALA A 201 20.39 -19.51 -4.55
N PHE A 202 20.42 -20.53 -3.69
CA PHE A 202 21.36 -21.65 -3.83
C PHE A 202 20.94 -22.68 -4.90
N SER A 203 19.73 -22.59 -5.46
CA SER A 203 19.33 -23.44 -6.60
C SER A 203 20.25 -23.29 -7.81
N THR A 204 20.91 -22.13 -7.94
CA THR A 204 22.00 -21.91 -8.90
C THR A 204 23.17 -21.24 -8.20
N GLU A 205 23.99 -21.99 -7.46
CA GLU A 205 25.07 -21.46 -6.58
C GLU A 205 26.01 -20.43 -7.24
N ARG A 206 26.15 -20.45 -8.57
CA ARG A 206 27.03 -19.56 -9.34
C ARG A 206 26.30 -18.48 -10.14
N SER A 207 24.97 -18.40 -10.11
CA SER A 207 24.21 -17.42 -10.89
C SER A 207 23.22 -16.62 -10.03
N PRO A 208 22.88 -15.38 -10.43
CA PRO A 208 21.87 -14.58 -9.73
C PRO A 208 20.43 -15.06 -9.99
N ASP A 209 20.23 -16.03 -10.90
CA ASP A 209 18.93 -16.33 -11.50
C ASP A 209 17.89 -16.80 -10.51
N GLY A 210 18.30 -17.53 -9.46
CA GLY A 210 17.39 -18.02 -8.43
C GLY A 210 16.63 -16.90 -7.70
N LEU A 211 17.37 -15.91 -7.18
CA LEU A 211 16.75 -14.75 -6.54
C LEU A 211 16.02 -13.86 -7.54
N LEU A 212 16.59 -13.67 -8.75
CA LEU A 212 15.96 -12.89 -9.81
C LEU A 212 14.63 -13.50 -10.27
N ARG A 213 14.48 -14.83 -10.21
CA ARG A 213 13.23 -15.54 -10.48
C ARG A 213 12.13 -15.14 -9.49
N ALA A 214 12.40 -15.25 -8.19
CA ALA A 214 11.46 -14.82 -7.14
C ALA A 214 11.16 -13.31 -7.24
N TRP A 215 12.18 -12.51 -7.52
CA TRP A 215 12.08 -11.07 -7.73
C TRP A 215 11.13 -10.70 -8.88
N THR A 216 11.30 -11.35 -10.03
CA THR A 216 10.51 -11.12 -11.25
C THR A 216 9.09 -11.64 -11.06
N TYR A 217 8.92 -12.80 -10.41
CA TYR A 217 7.59 -13.34 -10.11
C TYR A 217 6.77 -12.38 -9.26
N GLU A 218 7.36 -11.82 -8.20
CA GLU A 218 6.68 -10.83 -7.34
C GLU A 218 6.39 -9.53 -8.11
N ALA A 219 7.29 -9.10 -9.01
CA ALA A 219 7.05 -7.96 -9.89
C ALA A 219 5.80 -8.16 -10.75
N CYS A 220 5.66 -9.34 -11.37
CA CYS A 220 4.49 -9.68 -12.16
C CYS A 220 3.20 -9.61 -11.33
N ARG A 221 3.22 -10.12 -10.10
CA ARG A 221 2.04 -10.10 -9.20
C ARG A 221 1.68 -8.68 -8.74
N ILE A 222 2.66 -7.81 -8.55
CA ILE A 222 2.43 -6.43 -8.08
C ILE A 222 1.97 -5.52 -9.23
N PHE A 223 2.60 -5.65 -10.39
CA PHE A 223 2.42 -4.73 -11.52
C PHE A 223 1.55 -5.33 -12.63
N SER A 224 1.93 -6.48 -13.18
CA SER A 224 1.26 -7.11 -14.33
C SER A 224 -0.20 -7.48 -14.04
N ASP A 225 -0.50 -7.98 -12.83
CA ASP A 225 -1.87 -8.36 -12.44
C ASP A 225 -2.84 -7.16 -12.35
N ARG A 226 -2.34 -5.92 -12.31
CA ARG A 226 -3.20 -4.71 -12.37
C ARG A 226 -3.52 -4.29 -13.80
N LEU A 227 -2.76 -4.78 -14.78
CA LEU A 227 -2.96 -4.47 -16.19
C LEU A 227 -4.09 -5.35 -16.73
N MET A 228 -5.12 -4.73 -17.27
CA MET A 228 -6.29 -5.45 -17.78
C MET A 228 -6.07 -5.97 -19.20
N ASN A 229 -5.41 -5.18 -20.05
CA ASN A 229 -5.27 -5.46 -21.47
C ASN A 229 -4.07 -6.37 -21.76
N TYR A 230 -4.23 -7.26 -22.73
CA TYR A 230 -3.15 -8.15 -23.18
C TYR A 230 -1.95 -7.36 -23.73
N GLU A 231 -2.18 -6.34 -24.56
CA GLU A 231 -1.13 -5.46 -25.09
C GLU A 231 -0.33 -4.77 -23.97
N SER A 232 -1.01 -4.33 -22.91
CA SER A 232 -0.35 -3.71 -21.74
C SER A 232 0.53 -4.71 -20.99
N LYS A 233 0.07 -5.96 -20.85
CA LYS A 233 0.87 -7.04 -20.25
C LYS A 233 2.09 -7.38 -21.10
N GLU A 234 1.97 -7.38 -22.43
CA GLU A 234 3.11 -7.57 -23.34
C GLU A 234 4.12 -6.43 -23.22
N LYS A 235 3.68 -5.18 -23.15
CA LYS A 235 4.55 -4.01 -22.89
C LYS A 235 5.29 -4.14 -21.57
N PHE A 236 4.60 -4.52 -20.49
CA PHE A 236 5.22 -4.81 -19.21
C PHE A 236 6.29 -5.91 -19.32
N ASN A 237 5.96 -7.02 -19.97
CA ASN A 237 6.89 -8.13 -20.19
C ASN A 237 8.13 -7.68 -20.98
N HIS A 238 7.97 -6.80 -21.96
CA HIS A 238 9.09 -6.24 -22.70
C HIS A 238 9.98 -5.35 -21.80
N ILE A 239 9.38 -4.46 -21.00
CA ILE A 239 10.10 -3.58 -20.08
C ILE A 239 10.94 -4.39 -19.09
N ILE A 240 10.35 -5.35 -18.38
CA ILE A 240 11.06 -6.12 -17.37
C ILE A 240 12.11 -7.06 -17.99
N SER A 241 11.83 -7.67 -19.14
CA SER A 241 12.83 -8.47 -19.88
C SER A 241 14.02 -7.61 -20.33
N SER A 242 13.78 -6.37 -20.77
CA SER A 242 14.84 -5.44 -21.16
C SER A 242 15.76 -5.09 -19.98
N ILE A 243 15.20 -4.88 -18.78
CA ILE A 243 15.94 -4.60 -17.55
C ILE A 243 16.76 -5.84 -17.16
N LEU A 244 16.15 -7.03 -17.12
CA LEU A 244 16.84 -8.27 -16.77
C LEU A 244 18.01 -8.57 -17.71
N ARG A 245 17.81 -8.42 -19.02
CA ARG A 245 18.87 -8.65 -20.02
C ARG A 245 20.00 -7.61 -19.90
N LYS A 246 19.66 -6.33 -19.77
CA LYS A 246 20.64 -5.23 -19.73
C LYS A 246 21.47 -5.22 -18.45
N GLU A 247 20.84 -5.48 -17.31
CA GLU A 247 21.48 -5.32 -16.00
C GLU A 247 22.05 -6.63 -15.45
N TRP A 248 21.46 -7.77 -15.80
CA TRP A 248 21.81 -9.06 -15.19
C TRP A 248 22.24 -10.12 -16.20
N GLY A 249 22.01 -9.92 -17.50
CA GLY A 249 22.25 -10.95 -18.53
C GLY A 249 21.40 -12.21 -18.32
N ALA A 250 20.31 -12.09 -17.56
CA ALA A 250 19.45 -13.21 -17.16
C ALA A 250 18.46 -13.60 -18.27
N PRO A 251 17.99 -14.87 -18.30
CA PRO A 251 17.00 -15.34 -19.26
C PRO A 251 15.64 -14.66 -19.07
N ASP A 252 14.81 -14.70 -20.13
CA ASP A 252 13.50 -14.07 -20.16
C ASP A 252 12.50 -14.65 -19.12
N ILE A 253 11.45 -13.87 -18.87
CA ILE A 253 10.28 -14.18 -18.03
C ILE A 253 9.63 -15.50 -18.41
N SER A 254 9.79 -15.99 -19.64
CA SER A 254 9.23 -17.27 -20.10
C SER A 254 9.59 -18.45 -19.20
N SER A 255 10.75 -18.39 -18.53
CA SER A 255 11.20 -19.37 -17.53
C SER A 255 10.33 -19.43 -16.25
N LEU A 256 9.39 -18.49 -16.07
CA LEU A 256 8.50 -18.41 -14.90
C LEU A 256 7.14 -19.08 -15.12
N ASN A 257 6.77 -19.40 -16.36
CA ASN A 257 5.42 -19.88 -16.66
C ASN A 257 5.08 -21.23 -15.99
N ASP A 258 6.10 -22.04 -15.72
CA ASP A 258 5.93 -23.39 -15.15
C ASP A 258 6.12 -23.45 -13.63
N ILE A 259 6.31 -22.29 -12.98
CA ILE A 259 6.66 -22.19 -11.55
C ILE A 259 5.63 -21.36 -10.81
N TYR A 260 5.10 -21.92 -9.73
CA TYR A 260 4.13 -21.27 -8.86
C TYR A 260 4.67 -21.14 -7.44
N TYR A 261 4.54 -19.95 -6.85
CA TYR A 261 4.83 -19.72 -5.45
C TYR A 261 3.53 -19.64 -4.67
N VAL A 262 3.30 -20.59 -3.77
CA VAL A 262 2.04 -20.75 -3.05
C VAL A 262 2.29 -20.72 -1.55
N ALA A 263 1.35 -20.17 -0.79
CA ALA A 263 1.44 -20.15 0.66
C ALA A 263 1.52 -21.58 1.22
N GLY A 264 2.63 -21.86 1.92
CA GLY A 264 2.87 -23.15 2.56
C GLY A 264 1.86 -23.46 3.67
N SER A 265 1.79 -24.73 4.02
CA SER A 265 0.93 -25.25 5.09
C SER A 265 1.52 -25.06 6.50
N SER A 266 2.72 -24.48 6.60
CA SER A 266 3.47 -24.32 7.84
C SER A 266 2.75 -23.47 8.89
N ILE A 267 2.77 -23.98 10.14
CA ILE A 267 2.11 -23.39 11.31
C ILE A 267 2.84 -22.10 11.73
N SER A 268 2.06 -21.18 12.28
CA SER A 268 2.41 -19.82 12.72
C SER A 268 3.79 -19.70 13.39
N SER A 269 4.72 -19.06 12.69
CA SER A 269 5.86 -18.37 13.32
C SER A 269 5.50 -16.90 13.58
N ASP A 270 6.16 -16.22 14.51
CA ASP A 270 5.96 -14.79 14.75
C ASP A 270 6.21 -13.94 13.49
N MET A 271 7.12 -14.40 12.62
CA MET A 271 7.37 -13.78 11.31
C MET A 271 6.17 -13.87 10.36
N ASN A 272 5.30 -14.88 10.50
CA ASN A 272 4.08 -14.99 9.69
C ASN A 272 3.06 -13.90 10.05
N ARG A 273 3.12 -13.30 11.24
CA ARG A 273 2.25 -12.16 11.62
C ARG A 273 2.67 -10.87 10.93
N VAL A 274 3.97 -10.72 10.66
CA VAL A 274 4.54 -9.49 10.08
C VAL A 274 4.53 -9.54 8.55
N PHE A 275 4.95 -10.65 7.95
CA PHE A 275 5.10 -10.78 6.49
C PHE A 275 4.07 -11.70 5.84
N GLY A 276 3.24 -12.40 6.63
CA GLY A 276 2.34 -13.43 6.12
C GLY A 276 3.00 -14.80 6.00
N LYS A 277 2.23 -15.80 5.59
CA LYS A 277 2.73 -17.17 5.42
C LYS A 277 3.87 -17.22 4.40
N ARG A 278 4.87 -18.07 4.68
CA ARG A 278 5.96 -18.39 3.77
C ARG A 278 5.43 -18.99 2.47
N LEU A 279 6.13 -18.70 1.38
CA LEU A 279 5.82 -19.19 0.05
C LEU A 279 6.72 -20.38 -0.28
N GLU A 280 6.08 -21.46 -0.70
CA GLU A 280 6.72 -22.69 -1.18
C GLU A 280 6.60 -22.72 -2.71
N LYS A 281 7.64 -23.28 -3.35
CA LYS A 281 7.71 -23.40 -4.80
C LYS A 281 7.12 -24.72 -5.26
N PHE A 282 6.26 -24.66 -6.27
CA PHE A 282 5.66 -25.82 -6.92
C PHE A 282 5.89 -25.76 -8.43
N SER A 283 6.09 -26.92 -9.04
CA SER A 283 5.97 -27.07 -10.49
C SER A 283 4.50 -27.00 -10.92
N ALA A 284 4.25 -26.73 -12.20
CA ALA A 284 2.90 -26.74 -12.75
C ALA A 284 2.17 -28.07 -12.51
N GLU A 285 2.87 -29.20 -12.67
CA GLU A 285 2.31 -30.54 -12.49
C GLU A 285 1.96 -30.82 -11.02
N ASP A 286 2.88 -30.52 -10.10
CA ASP A 286 2.67 -30.71 -8.67
C ASP A 286 1.53 -29.82 -8.18
N TRP A 287 1.50 -28.57 -8.63
CA TRP A 287 0.45 -27.63 -8.28
C TRP A 287 -0.92 -28.11 -8.77
N MET A 288 -1.02 -28.55 -10.02
CA MET A 288 -2.27 -29.09 -10.57
C MET A 288 -2.73 -30.33 -9.82
N SER A 289 -1.81 -31.23 -9.44
CA SER A 289 -2.14 -32.42 -8.65
C SER A 289 -2.70 -32.05 -7.26
N LEU A 290 -2.11 -31.04 -6.60
CA LEU A 290 -2.54 -30.55 -5.30
C LEU A 290 -3.91 -29.88 -5.38
N VAL A 291 -4.14 -29.07 -6.41
CA VAL A 291 -5.45 -28.43 -6.66
C VAL A 291 -6.52 -29.50 -6.90
N GLN A 292 -6.25 -30.50 -7.75
CA GLN A 292 -7.21 -31.60 -7.99
C GLN A 292 -7.53 -32.39 -6.73
N LYS A 293 -6.53 -32.66 -5.88
CA LYS A 293 -6.73 -33.31 -4.58
C LYS A 293 -7.64 -32.48 -3.67
N ASN A 294 -7.39 -31.17 -3.58
CA ASN A 294 -8.17 -30.26 -2.77
C ASN A 294 -9.60 -30.06 -3.30
N ILE A 295 -9.80 -30.02 -4.62
CA ILE A 295 -11.12 -29.97 -5.23
C ILE A 295 -11.93 -31.20 -4.84
N LYS A 296 -11.35 -32.41 -4.90
CA LYS A 296 -12.03 -33.66 -4.48
C LYS A 296 -12.37 -33.66 -3.00
N ALA A 297 -11.46 -33.19 -2.14
CA ALA A 297 -11.71 -33.06 -0.72
C ALA A 297 -12.84 -32.06 -0.42
N PHE A 298 -12.87 -30.94 -1.15
CA PHE A 298 -13.87 -29.89 -1.02
C PHE A 298 -15.23 -30.31 -1.57
N SER A 299 -15.28 -31.00 -2.72
CA SER A 299 -16.53 -31.54 -3.28
C SER A 299 -17.17 -32.56 -2.35
N ASN A 300 -16.36 -33.38 -1.68
CA ASN A 300 -16.85 -34.33 -0.67
C ASN A 300 -17.39 -33.64 0.59
N ALA A 301 -16.92 -32.43 0.91
CA ALA A 301 -17.42 -31.62 2.02
C ALA A 301 -18.67 -30.79 1.68
N LEU A 302 -18.88 -30.45 0.39
CA LEU A 302 -19.92 -29.53 -0.08
C LEU A 302 -21.12 -30.17 -0.80
N TYR A 303 -21.39 -31.46 -0.60
CA TYR A 303 -22.65 -32.09 -1.04
C TYR A 303 -23.95 -31.40 -0.49
N PHE A 304 -23.85 -30.25 0.18
CA PHE A 304 -24.96 -29.43 0.70
C PHE A 304 -25.18 -28.06 0.03
N SER A 305 -24.42 -27.63 -0.99
CA SER A 305 -24.72 -26.35 -1.64
C SER A 305 -24.38 -26.31 -3.13
N ASN A 306 -25.43 -26.42 -3.96
CA ASN A 306 -25.41 -26.20 -5.40
C ASN A 306 -25.27 -24.70 -5.73
N LEU A 307 -24.08 -24.12 -5.57
CA LEU A 307 -23.69 -22.93 -6.32
C LEU A 307 -22.16 -22.78 -6.29
N PHE A 308 -21.51 -22.94 -7.45
CA PHE A 308 -20.08 -22.68 -7.61
C PHE A 308 -19.88 -21.55 -8.62
N MET A 309 -19.51 -20.36 -8.14
CA MET A 309 -18.81 -19.36 -8.97
C MET A 309 -17.34 -19.37 -8.57
N ILE A 310 -16.52 -19.98 -9.41
CA ILE A 310 -15.06 -19.94 -9.28
C ILE A 310 -14.58 -18.83 -10.20
N PHE A 311 -14.17 -17.70 -9.62
CA PHE A 311 -13.39 -16.71 -10.35
C PHE A 311 -11.93 -17.15 -10.34
N PHE A 312 -11.43 -17.58 -11.50
CA PHE A 312 -10.00 -17.63 -11.73
C PHE A 312 -9.52 -16.20 -11.96
N LYS A 313 -8.51 -15.80 -11.20
CA LYS A 313 -7.78 -14.54 -11.39
C LYS A 313 -6.57 -14.81 -12.27
#